data_AF-A0A3C1A2W2-F1
#
_entry.id   AF-A0A3C1A2W2-F1
#
_cell.length_a   1.000
_cell.length_b   1.000
_cell.length_c   1.000
_cell.angle_alpha   90.00
_cell.angle_beta   90.00
_cell.angle_gamma   90.00
#
_symmetry.space_group_name_H-M   'P 1'
#
loop_
_entity.id
_entity.type
_entity.pdbx_description
1 polymer ?
#
loop_
_entity_poly.entity_id
_entity_poly.type
_entity_poly.pdbx_seq_one_letter_code
_entity_poly.pdbx_strand_id
1 'polypeptide(L)'
;MPQDAIESLKWKEWFPDPSVVDRARAVILPFCPRYIAMRRRAITLGHLIIFTKPRYYDPYSIQGLALLAHELKHVEQYRREGLCRFLWRYFSHWLKVGYDLERHPYEREATEFEARVRAQLQKKRPPS
;
A
#
# COMPACT_ATOMS: atom_id res chain seq x y z
N MET A 1 13.11 4.02 -2.30
CA MET A 1 12.28 5.23 -2.12
C MET A 1 13.19 6.37 -1.71
N PRO A 2 13.02 7.59 -2.22
CA PRO A 2 13.57 8.79 -1.56
C PRO A 2 13.35 8.71 -0.04
N GLN A 3 14.42 8.82 0.74
CA GLN A 3 14.38 8.75 2.21
C GLN A 3 13.60 9.93 2.80
N ASP A 4 13.66 11.06 2.14
CA ASP A 4 12.95 12.34 2.33
C ASP A 4 11.41 12.19 2.28
N ALA A 5 10.89 11.38 1.36
CA ALA A 5 9.48 11.02 1.31
C ALA A 5 9.04 10.18 2.51
N ILE A 6 9.91 9.27 2.93
CA ILE A 6 9.68 8.41 4.09
C ILE A 6 9.77 9.25 5.36
N GLU A 7 10.73 10.16 5.52
CA GLU A 7 10.88 10.98 6.72
C GLU A 7 9.76 12.03 6.91
N SER A 8 9.21 12.57 5.81
CA SER A 8 8.09 13.51 5.86
C SER A 8 6.75 12.87 6.24
N LEU A 9 6.58 11.60 5.92
CA LEU A 9 5.55 10.77 6.53
C LEU A 9 5.94 10.56 7.99
N LYS A 10 5.06 10.86 8.95
CA LYS A 10 5.26 10.39 10.32
C LYS A 10 4.91 8.89 10.41
N TRP A 11 5.57 8.05 9.63
CA TRP A 11 5.30 6.61 9.54
C TRP A 11 5.39 5.92 10.90
N LYS A 12 6.22 6.41 11.82
CA LYS A 12 6.28 5.93 13.21
C LYS A 12 4.98 6.14 14.00
N GLU A 13 4.15 7.14 13.63
CA GLU A 13 2.83 7.34 14.24
C GLU A 13 1.77 6.39 13.67
N TRP A 14 2.01 5.82 12.48
CA TRP A 14 1.02 5.02 11.75
C TRP A 14 1.34 3.52 11.78
N PHE A 15 2.62 3.17 11.79
CA PHE A 15 3.13 1.82 11.89
C PHE A 15 3.95 1.70 13.18
N PRO A 16 3.44 0.99 14.21
CA PRO A 16 4.15 0.81 15.47
C PRO A 16 5.43 -0.03 15.30
N ASP A 17 5.49 -0.89 14.28
CA ASP A 17 6.72 -1.60 13.89
C ASP A 17 7.48 -0.81 12.80
N PRO A 18 8.60 -0.15 13.14
CA PRO A 18 9.36 0.65 12.18
C PRO A 18 9.99 -0.21 11.08
N SER A 19 10.15 -1.52 11.31
CA SER A 19 10.79 -2.41 10.35
C SER A 19 9.86 -2.79 9.17
N VAL A 20 8.58 -2.41 9.21
CA VAL A 20 7.67 -2.45 8.04
C VAL A 20 8.17 -1.50 6.96
N VAL A 21 8.55 -0.28 7.35
CA VAL A 21 8.97 0.78 6.41
C VAL A 21 10.42 0.61 6.00
N ASP A 22 11.30 0.23 6.94
CA ASP A 22 12.74 0.04 6.68
C ASP A 22 13.02 -1.03 5.60
N ARG A 23 12.21 -2.10 5.61
CA ARG A 23 12.34 -3.22 4.67
C ARG A 23 11.48 -3.06 3.43
N ALA A 24 10.50 -2.17 3.44
CA ALA A 24 9.70 -1.89 2.25
C ALA A 24 10.59 -1.33 1.14
N ARG A 25 10.43 -1.88 -0.07
CA ARG A 25 11.12 -1.43 -1.27
C ARG A 25 10.06 -1.09 -2.29
N ALA A 26 9.95 0.19 -2.69
CA ALA A 26 9.16 0.54 -3.85
C ALA A 26 10.00 0.56 -5.11
N VAL A 27 9.46 -0.06 -6.15
CA VAL A 27 9.99 -0.04 -7.51
C VAL A 27 8.90 0.40 -8.46
N ILE A 28 9.29 1.12 -9.50
CA ILE A 28 8.40 1.48 -10.60
C ILE A 28 8.75 0.56 -11.75
N LEU A 29 7.83 -0.32 -12.13
CA LEU A 29 8.02 -1.24 -13.24
C LEU A 29 7.24 -0.71 -14.45
N PRO A 30 7.89 -0.04 -15.42
CA PRO A 30 7.21 0.45 -16.62
C PRO A 30 6.71 -0.71 -17.51
N PHE A 31 7.21 -1.93 -17.29
CA PHE A 31 6.91 -3.12 -18.08
C PHE A 31 6.34 -4.25 -17.20
N CYS A 32 5.22 -3.98 -16.52
CA CYS A 32 4.41 -5.06 -15.93
C CYS A 32 3.59 -5.74 -17.04
N PRO A 33 3.62 -7.08 -17.17
CA PRO A 33 2.78 -7.81 -18.10
C PRO A 33 1.32 -7.36 -17.96
N ARG A 34 0.64 -7.14 -19.09
CA ARG A 34 -0.70 -6.52 -19.14
C ARG A 34 -1.72 -7.21 -18.24
N TYR A 35 -1.57 -8.52 -17.99
CA TYR A 35 -2.38 -9.31 -17.07
C TYR A 35 -2.26 -8.89 -15.58
N ILE A 36 -1.09 -8.41 -15.16
CA ILE A 36 -0.85 -7.89 -13.80
C ILE A 36 -1.23 -6.40 -13.73
N ALA A 37 -1.03 -5.66 -14.82
CA ALA A 37 -1.27 -4.22 -14.91
C ALA A 37 -2.75 -3.82 -15.13
N MET A 38 -3.63 -4.77 -15.44
CA MET A 38 -5.04 -4.44 -15.68
C MET A 38 -5.74 -4.11 -14.35
N ARG A 39 -5.90 -2.80 -14.11
CA ARG A 39 -6.74 -2.10 -13.10
C ARG A 39 -6.07 -1.68 -11.78
N ARG A 40 -4.88 -2.16 -11.43
CA ARG A 40 -4.22 -1.78 -10.16
C ARG A 40 -3.20 -0.64 -10.32
N ARG A 41 -3.18 0.28 -9.35
CA ARG A 41 -2.24 1.42 -9.30
C ARG A 41 -0.88 1.01 -8.73
N ALA A 42 -0.90 0.14 -7.73
CA ALA A 42 0.26 -0.52 -7.16
C ALA A 42 -0.10 -1.95 -6.70
N ILE A 43 0.94 -2.74 -6.43
CA ILE A 43 0.84 -4.12 -5.97
C ILE A 43 1.91 -4.36 -4.92
N THR A 44 1.53 -4.93 -3.77
CA THR A 44 2.49 -5.35 -2.74
C THR A 44 2.72 -6.86 -2.78
N LEU A 45 3.99 -7.24 -2.92
CA LEU A 45 4.50 -8.61 -2.85
C LEU A 45 5.51 -8.73 -1.71
N GLY A 46 5.06 -9.20 -0.55
CA GLY A 46 5.88 -9.29 0.65
C GLY A 46 6.34 -7.90 1.11
N HIS A 47 7.62 -7.58 0.89
CA HIS A 47 8.20 -6.27 1.20
C HIS A 47 8.42 -5.40 -0.06
N LEU A 48 8.06 -5.89 -1.25
CA LEU A 48 8.22 -5.18 -2.51
C LEU A 48 6.89 -4.53 -2.91
N ILE A 49 6.89 -3.22 -3.07
CA ILE A 49 5.77 -2.43 -3.58
C ILE A 49 6.06 -2.07 -5.03
N ILE A 50 5.21 -2.50 -5.94
CA ILE A 50 5.38 -2.30 -7.37
C ILE A 50 4.35 -1.28 -7.84
N PHE A 51 4.80 -0.13 -8.31
CA PHE A 51 3.94 0.86 -8.95
C PHE A 51 3.89 0.60 -10.46
N THR A 52 2.67 0.50 -11.01
CA THR A 52 2.47 0.15 -12.43
C THR A 52 2.77 1.31 -13.39
N LYS A 53 2.73 2.55 -12.89
CA LYS A 53 3.07 3.75 -13.64
C LYS A 53 3.82 4.74 -12.74
N PRO A 54 4.79 5.52 -13.28
CA PRO A 54 5.49 6.54 -12.51
C PRO A 54 4.57 7.53 -11.79
N ARG A 55 3.48 7.94 -12.46
CA ARG A 55 2.48 8.89 -11.91
C ARG A 55 1.76 8.42 -10.63
N TYR A 56 1.80 7.13 -10.32
CA TYR A 56 1.17 6.60 -9.11
C TYR A 56 2.11 6.64 -7.91
N TYR A 57 3.42 6.72 -8.16
CA TYR A 57 4.41 6.98 -7.13
C TYR A 57 4.66 8.49 -7.03
N ASP A 58 3.89 9.15 -6.17
CA ASP A 58 4.06 10.57 -5.89
C ASP A 58 4.20 10.80 -4.38
N PRO A 59 5.43 10.91 -3.88
CA PRO A 59 5.68 11.13 -2.46
C PRO A 59 5.33 12.55 -1.98
N TYR A 60 4.99 13.47 -2.89
CA TYR A 60 4.71 14.87 -2.56
C TYR A 60 3.21 15.20 -2.63
N SER A 61 2.38 14.31 -3.18
CA SER A 61 0.93 14.47 -3.14
C SER A 61 0.28 13.64 -2.04
N ILE A 62 -0.81 14.19 -1.50
CA ILE A 62 -1.67 13.50 -0.54
C ILE A 62 -2.14 12.15 -1.11
N GLN A 63 -2.41 12.09 -2.41
CA GLN A 63 -2.93 10.90 -3.07
C GLN A 63 -1.86 9.81 -3.21
N GLY A 64 -0.63 10.16 -3.60
CA GLY A 64 0.46 9.19 -3.67
C GLY A 64 0.93 8.72 -2.29
N LEU A 65 0.93 9.61 -1.29
CA LEU A 65 1.19 9.26 0.11
C LEU A 65 0.13 8.33 0.71
N ALA A 66 -1.15 8.59 0.44
CA ALA A 66 -2.24 7.72 0.87
C ALA A 66 -2.17 6.34 0.20
N LEU A 67 -1.91 6.29 -1.11
CA LEU A 67 -1.70 5.03 -1.82
C LEU A 67 -0.48 4.28 -1.28
N LEU A 68 0.61 4.99 -0.96
CA LEU A 68 1.77 4.35 -0.36
C LEU A 68 1.45 3.76 1.02
N ALA A 69 0.63 4.44 1.82
CA ALA A 69 0.16 3.92 3.10
C ALA A 69 -0.71 2.66 2.93
N HIS A 70 -1.54 2.59 1.89
CA HIS A 70 -2.29 1.40 1.50
C HIS A 70 -1.36 0.19 1.28
N GLU A 71 -0.34 0.38 0.45
CA GLU A 71 0.60 -0.68 0.11
C GLU A 71 1.46 -1.10 1.32
N LEU A 72 1.89 -0.15 2.15
CA LEU A 72 2.59 -0.45 3.41
C LEU A 72 1.71 -1.23 4.39
N LYS A 73 0.38 -1.02 4.37
CA LYS A 73 -0.55 -1.82 5.18
C LYS A 73 -0.54 -3.28 4.76
N HIS A 74 -0.41 -3.57 3.46
CA HIS A 74 -0.19 -4.94 3.00
C HIS A 74 1.14 -5.50 3.49
N VAL A 75 2.24 -4.72 3.51
CA VAL A 75 3.53 -5.16 4.07
C VAL A 75 3.39 -5.53 5.56
N GLU A 76 2.64 -4.74 6.34
CA GLU A 76 2.34 -5.07 7.74
C GLU A 76 1.53 -6.38 7.85
N GLN A 77 0.48 -6.56 7.04
CA GLN A 77 -0.32 -7.79 7.02
C GLN A 77 0.53 -9.02 6.64
N TYR A 78 1.40 -8.88 5.64
CA TYR A 78 2.38 -9.90 5.26
C TYR A 78 3.29 -10.29 6.42
N ARG A 79 3.71 -9.33 7.25
CA ARG A 79 4.55 -9.60 8.42
C ARG A 79 3.79 -10.25 9.56
N ARG A 80 2.56 -9.80 9.82
CA ARG A 80 1.72 -10.36 10.87
C ARG A 80 1.40 -11.83 10.63
N GLU A 81 1.20 -12.22 9.37
CA GLU A 81 0.72 -13.56 9.03
C GLU A 81 1.79 -14.46 8.37
N GLY A 82 2.84 -13.88 7.80
CA GLY A 82 3.83 -14.57 6.97
C GLY A 82 3.38 -14.73 5.52
N LEU A 83 4.35 -14.76 4.59
CA LEU A 83 4.09 -14.74 3.13
C LEU A 83 3.14 -15.85 2.67
N CYS A 84 3.43 -17.10 3.01
CA CYS A 84 2.65 -18.26 2.55
C CYS A 84 1.22 -18.25 3.11
N ARG A 85 1.05 -17.88 4.38
CA ARG A 85 -0.27 -17.84 5.03
C ARG A 85 -1.11 -16.68 4.53
N PHE A 86 -0.49 -15.51 4.32
CA PHE A 86 -1.17 -14.36 3.73
C PHE A 86 -1.63 -14.67 2.31
N LEU A 87 -0.76 -15.19 1.45
CA LEU A 87 -1.12 -15.53 0.07
C LEU A 87 -2.22 -16.59 0.03
N TRP A 88 -2.12 -17.62 0.87
CA TRP A 88 -3.16 -18.64 0.99
C TRP A 88 -4.49 -18.04 1.43
N ARG A 89 -4.50 -17.18 2.45
CA ARG A 89 -5.72 -16.54 2.95
C ARG A 89 -6.30 -15.57 1.93
N TYR A 90 -5.48 -14.72 1.34
CA TYR A 90 -5.86 -13.78 0.29
C TYR A 90 -6.48 -14.55 -0.89
N PHE A 91 -5.83 -15.61 -1.36
CA PHE A 91 -6.37 -16.44 -2.44
C PHE A 91 -7.66 -17.18 -2.03
N SER A 92 -7.73 -17.71 -0.81
CA SER A 92 -8.93 -18.40 -0.31
C SER A 92 -10.13 -17.46 -0.16
N HIS A 93 -9.90 -16.21 0.22
CA HIS A 93 -10.93 -15.18 0.29
C HIS A 93 -11.32 -14.72 -1.11
N TRP A 94 -10.34 -14.50 -1.99
CA TRP A 94 -10.58 -14.22 -3.41
C TRP A 94 -11.40 -15.32 -4.11
N LEU A 95 -11.18 -16.60 -3.79
CA LEU A 95 -12.03 -17.70 -4.28
C LEU A 95 -13.46 -17.65 -3.74
N LYS A 96 -13.68 -17.11 -2.52
CA LYS A 96 -15.00 -17.02 -1.89
C LYS A 96 -15.80 -15.80 -2.34
N VAL A 97 -15.16 -14.65 -2.52
CA VAL A 97 -15.81 -13.38 -2.90
C VAL A 97 -15.59 -12.98 -4.36
N GLY A 98 -14.75 -13.72 -5.09
CA GLY A 98 -14.37 -13.40 -6.46
C GLY A 98 -13.50 -12.14 -6.55
N TYR A 99 -13.73 -11.34 -7.60
CA TYR A 99 -13.08 -10.04 -7.83
C TYR A 99 -13.69 -8.88 -7.02
N ASP A 100 -14.58 -9.17 -6.06
CA ASP A 100 -15.16 -8.15 -5.17
C ASP A 100 -14.14 -7.78 -4.07
N LEU A 101 -13.26 -6.84 -4.42
CA LEU A 101 -12.21 -6.32 -3.54
C LEU A 101 -12.79 -5.57 -2.33
N GLU A 102 -14.00 -5.00 -2.45
CA GLU A 102 -14.67 -4.32 -1.34
C GLU A 102 -15.11 -5.29 -0.25
N ARG A 103 -15.33 -6.56 -0.60
CA ARG A 103 -15.61 -7.64 0.37
C ARG A 103 -14.36 -8.34 0.88
N HIS A 104 -13.20 -8.06 0.32
CA HIS A 104 -11.96 -8.71 0.72
C HIS A 104 -11.41 -8.08 2.01
N PRO A 105 -11.27 -8.83 3.11
CA PRO A 105 -10.97 -8.26 4.43
C PRO A 105 -9.64 -7.50 4.47
N TYR A 106 -8.64 -7.96 3.72
CA TYR A 106 -7.33 -7.31 3.67
C TYR A 106 -7.33 -6.00 2.89
N GLU A 107 -8.12 -5.92 1.81
CA GLU A 107 -8.24 -4.72 0.96
C GLU A 107 -9.10 -3.66 1.65
N ARG A 108 -10.13 -4.10 2.41
CA ARG A 108 -10.90 -3.22 3.30
C ARG A 108 -10.03 -2.56 4.35
N GLU A 109 -9.22 -3.34 5.09
CA GLU A 109 -8.32 -2.81 6.11
C GLU A 109 -7.32 -1.80 5.51
N ALA A 110 -6.79 -2.09 4.31
CA ALA A 110 -5.89 -1.19 3.59
C ALA A 110 -6.59 0.09 3.11
N THR A 111 -7.82 -0.01 2.61
CA THR A 111 -8.63 1.14 2.14
C THR A 111 -9.06 2.03 3.29
N GLU A 112 -9.48 1.45 4.43
CA GLU A 112 -9.82 2.20 5.65
C GLU A 112 -8.59 2.96 6.18
N PHE A 113 -7.42 2.34 6.13
CA PHE A 113 -6.16 2.96 6.52
C PHE A 113 -5.75 4.09 5.56
N GLU A 114 -5.86 3.86 4.24
CA GLU A 114 -5.65 4.89 3.21
C GLU A 114 -6.53 6.12 3.46
N ALA A 115 -7.83 5.91 3.71
CA ALA A 115 -8.78 6.99 3.96
C ALA A 115 -8.41 7.77 5.24
N ARG A 116 -8.00 7.07 6.30
CA ARG A 116 -7.54 7.71 7.55
C ARG A 116 -6.29 8.56 7.32
N VAL A 117 -5.29 8.03 6.63
CA VAL A 117 -4.05 8.74 6.28
C VAL A 117 -4.35 9.96 5.42
N ARG A 118 -5.18 9.81 4.39
CA ARG A 118 -5.61 10.90 3.52
C ARG A 118 -6.28 12.02 4.30
N ALA A 119 -7.22 11.68 5.19
CA ALA A 119 -7.91 12.68 6.01
C ALA A 119 -6.94 13.41 6.96
N GLN A 120 -5.95 12.71 7.54
CA GLN A 120 -4.93 13.34 8.37
C GLN A 120 -4.02 14.28 7.58
N LEU A 121 -3.58 13.87 6.39
CA LEU A 121 -2.76 14.70 5.50
C LEU A 121 -3.52 15.94 5.02
N GLN A 122 -4.81 15.81 4.72
CA GLN A 122 -5.68 16.95 4.35
C GLN A 122 -5.85 17.93 5.51
N LYS A 123 -6.05 17.46 6.75
CA LYS A 123 -6.15 18.34 7.93
C LYS A 123 -4.86 19.10 8.23
N LYS A 124 -3.69 18.53 7.89
CA LYS A 124 -2.38 19.15 8.14
C LYS A 124 -1.96 20.14 7.06
N ARG A 125 -2.53 20.07 5.86
CA ARG A 125 -2.29 21.06 4.80
C ARG A 125 -3.33 22.17 4.97
N PRO A 126 -2.98 23.36 5.48
CA PRO A 126 -3.95 24.46 5.54
C PRO A 126 -4.47 24.77 4.13
N PRO A 127 -5.74 25.21 3.99
CA PRO A 127 -6.25 25.64 2.69
C PRO A 127 -5.36 26.77 2.18
N SER A 128 -4.84 26.59 0.96
CA SER A 128 -4.16 27.63 0.19
C SER A 128 -5.14 28.71 -0.24
#